data_AF-A0A957ND61-F1
#
_entry.id   AF-A0A957ND61-F1
#
_cell.length_a   1.000
_cell.length_b   1.000
_cell.length_c   1.000
_cell.angle_alpha   90.00
_cell.angle_beta   90.00
_cell.angle_gamma   90.00
#
_symmetry.space_group_name_H-M   'P 1'
#
loop_
_entity.id
_entity.type
_entity.pdbx_description
1 polymer ?
#
loop_
_entity_poly.entity_id
_entity_poly.type
_entity_poly.pdbx_seq_one_letter_code
_entity_poly.pdbx_strand_id
1 'polypeptide(L)'
;MSSKAILDALLTQYKAQPASAGYIDVIVMRENYRPFAEALLKNGFMIEAITWWEYIPNFGSRPRYGMGGPKSKFYTGWFAEICFGDDEIQLAPDPAIILKQIVDLVENKRLDMHDFVITYRTTPSLTAAFWLDVDDRWENVQYSMDGMTDSIA
;
A
#
# COMPACT_ATOMS: atom_id res chain seq x y z
N MET A 1 8.98 21.99 5.19
CA MET A 1 7.68 21.29 4.99
C MET A 1 7.39 20.50 6.25
N SER A 2 6.11 20.35 6.63
CA SER A 2 5.73 19.44 7.72
C SER A 2 5.94 17.99 7.30
N SER A 3 6.12 17.07 8.24
CA SER A 3 6.24 15.64 7.96
C SER A 3 5.05 15.13 7.14
N LYS A 4 3.82 15.56 7.45
CA LYS A 4 2.64 15.22 6.64
C LYS A 4 2.76 15.67 5.19
N ALA A 5 3.21 16.91 4.94
CA ALA A 5 3.37 17.42 3.58
C ALA A 5 4.44 16.64 2.80
N ILE A 6 5.49 16.17 3.47
CA ILE A 6 6.49 15.28 2.87
C ILE A 6 5.84 13.95 2.49
N LEU A 7 5.08 13.33 3.40
CA LEU A 7 4.37 12.08 3.12
C LEU A 7 3.42 12.21 1.93
N ASP A 8 2.57 13.25 1.91
CA ASP A 8 1.62 13.50 0.82
C ASP A 8 2.35 13.68 -0.54
N ALA A 9 3.53 14.31 -0.55
CA ALA A 9 4.37 14.43 -1.74
C ALA A 9 4.94 13.07 -2.18
N LEU A 10 5.41 12.24 -1.24
CA LEU A 10 5.92 10.90 -1.53
C LEU A 10 4.82 9.99 -2.10
N LEU A 11 3.61 10.03 -1.53
CA LEU A 11 2.45 9.29 -2.06
C LEU A 11 2.21 9.61 -3.54
N THR A 12 2.20 10.90 -3.87
CA THR A 12 1.99 11.36 -5.25
C THR A 12 3.15 10.95 -6.16
N GLN A 13 4.39 11.15 -5.72
CA GLN A 13 5.59 10.83 -6.49
C GLN A 13 5.68 9.34 -6.85
N TYR A 14 5.38 8.46 -5.90
CA TYR A 14 5.48 7.02 -6.05
C TYR A 14 4.16 6.35 -6.43
N LYS A 15 3.11 7.15 -6.70
CA LYS A 15 1.77 6.68 -7.05
C LYS A 15 1.23 5.66 -6.04
N ALA A 16 1.46 5.94 -4.76
CA ALA A 16 0.96 5.17 -3.63
C ALA A 16 -0.27 5.86 -3.05
N GLN A 17 -1.28 5.09 -2.64
CA GLN A 17 -2.51 5.64 -2.08
C GLN A 17 -2.92 4.88 -0.81
N PRO A 18 -3.34 5.60 0.23
CA PRO A 18 -4.11 5.00 1.30
C PRO A 18 -5.40 4.32 0.84
N ALA A 19 -5.75 3.21 1.48
CA ALA A 19 -7.01 2.51 1.25
C ALA A 19 -8.21 3.22 1.89
N SER A 20 -7.96 4.01 2.94
CA SER A 20 -8.95 4.79 3.69
C SER A 20 -8.44 6.20 3.99
N ALA A 21 -9.06 6.92 4.93
CA ALA A 21 -8.62 8.25 5.34
C ALA A 21 -7.26 8.24 6.08
N GLY A 22 -6.92 7.14 6.77
CA GLY A 22 -5.67 6.98 7.52
C GLY A 22 -4.51 6.47 6.67
N TYR A 23 -3.43 5.98 7.30
CA TYR A 23 -2.21 5.52 6.64
C TYR A 23 -1.80 4.08 7.02
N ILE A 24 -2.77 3.28 7.48
CA ILE A 24 -2.59 1.85 7.83
C ILE A 24 -2.39 0.99 6.57
N ASP A 25 -3.07 1.32 5.47
CA ASP A 25 -2.95 0.59 4.21
C ASP A 25 -2.55 1.53 3.09
N VAL A 26 -1.27 1.88 3.00
CA VAL A 26 -0.74 2.67 1.88
C VAL A 26 -0.36 1.74 0.72
N ILE A 27 -1.32 1.49 -0.17
CA ILE A 27 -1.20 0.60 -1.32
C ILE A 27 -0.25 1.21 -2.36
N VAL A 28 0.72 0.42 -2.80
CA VAL A 28 1.71 0.82 -3.81
C VAL A 28 1.89 -0.29 -4.84
N MET A 29 2.02 0.09 -6.11
CA MET A 29 2.24 -0.87 -7.19
C MET A 29 3.64 -1.51 -7.12
N ARG A 30 3.75 -2.71 -7.68
CA ARG A 30 4.95 -3.55 -7.66
C ARG A 30 6.21 -2.88 -8.18
N GLU A 31 6.10 -2.05 -9.19
CA GLU A 31 7.23 -1.30 -9.75
C GLU A 31 7.73 -0.20 -8.82
N ASN A 32 6.90 0.25 -7.87
CA ASN A 32 7.16 1.40 -7.01
C ASN A 32 7.35 1.03 -5.52
N TYR A 33 7.01 -0.18 -5.07
CA TYR A 33 7.07 -0.51 -3.63
C TYR A 33 8.46 -0.28 -3.04
N ARG A 34 9.52 -0.74 -3.72
CA ARG A 34 10.89 -0.66 -3.24
C ARG A 34 11.40 0.78 -3.16
N PRO A 35 11.36 1.59 -4.25
CA PRO A 35 11.82 2.97 -4.16
C PRO A 35 10.91 3.84 -3.26
N PHE A 36 9.63 3.49 -3.09
CA PHE A 36 8.74 4.15 -2.12
C PHE A 36 9.15 3.84 -0.68
N ALA A 37 9.37 2.57 -0.32
CA ALA A 37 9.86 2.17 0.99
C ALA A 37 11.19 2.86 1.33
N GLU A 38 12.13 2.89 0.38
CA GLU A 38 13.41 3.58 0.55
C GLU A 38 13.21 5.07 0.83
N ALA A 39 12.29 5.73 0.12
CA ALA A 39 12.01 7.14 0.31
C ALA A 39 11.32 7.45 1.66
N LEU A 40 10.39 6.60 2.09
CA LEU A 40 9.75 6.71 3.41
C LEU A 40 10.80 6.66 4.53
N LEU A 41 11.63 5.62 4.52
CA LEU A 41 12.66 5.41 5.54
C LEU A 41 13.70 6.55 5.55
N LYS A 42 14.13 7.04 4.38
CA LYS A 42 15.05 8.19 4.28
C LYS A 42 14.47 9.49 4.83
N ASN A 43 13.15 9.64 4.82
CA ASN A 43 12.47 10.82 5.37
C ASN A 43 12.01 10.61 6.82
N GLY A 44 12.43 9.51 7.47
CA GLY A 44 12.16 9.25 8.88
C GLY A 44 10.78 8.69 9.19
N PHE A 45 10.05 8.18 8.19
CA PHE A 45 8.81 7.45 8.43
C PHE A 45 9.11 6.01 8.82
N MET A 46 8.29 5.47 9.73
CA MET A 46 8.35 4.08 10.16
C MET A 46 7.27 3.27 9.43
N ILE A 47 7.65 2.08 8.96
CA ILE A 47 6.74 1.10 8.35
C ILE A 47 6.63 -0.04 9.35
N GLU A 48 5.44 -0.24 9.92
CA GLU A 48 5.19 -1.23 10.97
C GLU A 48 4.91 -2.61 10.40
N ALA A 49 4.19 -2.68 9.28
CA ALA A 49 3.77 -3.92 8.68
C ALA A 49 3.50 -3.77 7.18
N ILE A 50 3.37 -4.92 6.50
CA ILE A 50 2.95 -5.03 5.12
C ILE A 50 1.65 -5.83 5.04
N THR A 51 0.63 -5.24 4.41
CA THR A 51 -0.64 -5.92 4.09
C THR A 51 -0.70 -6.21 2.59
N TRP A 52 -1.58 -7.15 2.19
CA TRP A 52 -1.57 -7.73 0.85
C TRP A 52 -2.84 -7.46 0.07
N TRP A 53 -2.63 -6.95 -1.15
CA TRP A 53 -3.70 -6.46 -2.01
C TRP A 53 -3.59 -7.05 -3.40
N GLU A 54 -4.74 -7.24 -4.04
CA GLU A 54 -4.84 -7.54 -5.46
C GLU A 54 -5.14 -6.27 -6.24
N TYR A 55 -4.37 -5.98 -7.29
CA TYR A 55 -4.70 -4.96 -8.27
C TYR A 55 -5.55 -5.54 -9.41
N ILE A 56 -6.68 -4.90 -9.68
CA ILE A 56 -7.64 -5.26 -10.73
C ILE A 56 -7.66 -4.12 -11.76
N PRO A 57 -7.09 -4.31 -12.97
CA PRO A 57 -6.90 -3.23 -13.94
C PRO A 57 -8.21 -2.75 -14.60
N ASN A 58 -9.31 -3.47 -14.42
CA ASN A 58 -10.60 -3.18 -15.05
C ASN A 58 -11.73 -3.16 -14.00
N PHE A 59 -12.49 -2.08 -13.95
CA PHE A 59 -13.61 -1.89 -13.01
C PHE A 59 -14.73 -2.93 -13.15
N GLY A 60 -14.91 -3.54 -14.32
CA GLY A 60 -15.91 -4.60 -14.53
C GLY A 60 -15.44 -5.99 -14.10
N SER A 61 -14.16 -6.15 -13.77
CA SER A 61 -13.60 -7.43 -13.35
C SER A 61 -13.77 -7.64 -11.84
N ARG A 62 -14.04 -8.88 -11.46
CA ARG A 62 -14.08 -9.32 -10.07
C ARG A 62 -12.66 -9.62 -9.57
N PRO A 63 -12.37 -9.43 -8.27
CA PRO A 63 -11.10 -9.87 -7.71
C PRO A 63 -11.03 -11.40 -7.74
N ARG A 64 -9.82 -11.94 -7.88
CA ARG A 64 -9.58 -13.39 -7.84
C ARG A 64 -9.23 -13.85 -6.44
N TYR A 65 -8.61 -12.98 -5.64
CA TYR A 65 -8.05 -13.30 -4.34
C TYR A 65 -8.61 -12.40 -3.23
N GLY A 66 -8.83 -11.12 -3.53
CA GLY A 66 -9.29 -10.15 -2.54
C GLY A 66 -10.81 -10.03 -2.39
N MET A 67 -11.25 -9.28 -1.38
CA MET A 67 -12.67 -9.09 -1.05
C MET A 67 -13.26 -7.76 -1.53
N GLY A 68 -12.47 -6.68 -1.49
CA GLY A 68 -12.99 -5.33 -1.74
C GLY A 68 -11.93 -4.25 -1.49
N GLY A 69 -12.15 -3.04 -2.00
CA GLY A 69 -11.23 -1.93 -1.74
C GLY A 69 -11.44 -0.71 -2.64
N PRO A 70 -10.53 0.27 -2.57
CA PRO A 70 -10.68 1.55 -3.23
C PRO A 70 -10.42 1.45 -4.74
N LYS A 71 -11.00 2.37 -5.49
CA LYS A 71 -10.54 2.66 -6.86
C LYS A 71 -9.13 3.23 -6.82
N SER A 72 -8.34 2.90 -7.83
CA SER A 72 -7.01 3.49 -7.96
C SER A 72 -7.11 4.95 -8.40
N LYS A 73 -6.30 5.82 -7.77
CA LYS A 73 -6.18 7.25 -8.10
C LYS A 73 -5.13 7.51 -9.18
N PHE A 74 -4.20 6.57 -9.36
CA PHE A 74 -3.05 6.72 -10.24
C PHE A 74 -3.06 5.78 -11.45
N TYR A 75 -3.87 4.73 -11.41
CA TYR A 75 -3.96 3.70 -12.44
C TYR A 75 -5.43 3.44 -12.79
N THR A 76 -5.67 2.80 -13.93
CA THR A 76 -7.02 2.35 -14.28
C THR A 76 -7.39 1.13 -13.44
N GLY A 77 -8.56 1.14 -12.81
CA GLY A 77 -9.03 -0.02 -12.03
C GLY A 77 -9.01 0.23 -10.53
N TRP A 78 -8.91 -0.84 -9.74
CA TRP A 78 -9.15 -0.81 -8.30
C TRP A 78 -8.35 -1.88 -7.56
N PHE A 79 -8.32 -1.79 -6.23
CA PHE A 79 -7.59 -2.72 -5.37
C PHE A 79 -8.55 -3.52 -4.51
N ALA A 80 -8.21 -4.77 -4.23
CA ALA A 80 -8.98 -5.63 -3.32
C ALA A 80 -8.07 -6.23 -2.24
N GLU A 81 -8.44 -6.07 -0.98
CA GLU A 81 -7.68 -6.61 0.15
C GLU A 81 -7.78 -8.14 0.18
N ILE A 82 -6.66 -8.83 0.38
CA ILE A 82 -6.61 -10.31 0.45
C ILE A 82 -6.84 -10.83 1.88
N CYS A 83 -6.80 -9.95 2.89
CA CYS A 83 -7.09 -10.24 4.31
C CYS A 83 -6.36 -11.47 4.84
N PHE A 84 -5.06 -11.58 4.54
CA PHE A 84 -4.23 -12.76 4.85
C PHE A 84 -3.11 -12.41 5.84
N GLY A 85 -3.50 -11.83 6.98
CA GLY A 85 -2.58 -11.34 7.99
C GLY A 85 -1.58 -10.30 7.48
N ASP A 86 -0.83 -9.76 8.43
CA ASP A 86 0.14 -8.70 8.16
C ASP A 86 1.55 -9.26 8.38
N ASP A 87 2.49 -8.87 7.53
CA ASP A 87 3.91 -9.18 7.77
C ASP A 87 4.54 -8.04 8.56
N GLU A 88 4.76 -8.26 9.86
CA GLU A 88 5.37 -7.28 10.76
C GLU A 88 6.83 -6.99 10.39
N ILE A 89 7.20 -5.72 10.43
CA ILE A 89 8.56 -5.24 10.25
C ILE A 89 9.25 -5.15 11.62
N GLN A 90 10.46 -5.68 11.70
CA GLN A 90 11.24 -5.63 12.93
C GLN A 90 12.05 -4.35 12.93
N LEU A 91 11.85 -3.51 13.94
CA LEU A 91 12.53 -2.22 14.02
C LEU A 91 14.04 -2.41 14.17
N ALA A 92 14.79 -1.63 13.42
CA ALA A 92 16.25 -1.59 13.49
C ALA A 92 16.74 -0.14 13.43
N PRO A 93 17.89 0.20 14.05
CA PRO A 93 18.43 1.55 13.98
C PRO A 93 18.87 1.99 12.58
N ASP A 94 19.20 1.03 11.71
CA ASP A 94 19.66 1.28 10.34
C ASP A 94 18.52 1.11 9.32
N PRO A 95 18.10 2.19 8.64
CA PRO A 95 17.12 2.12 7.55
C PRO A 95 17.45 1.12 6.44
N ALA A 96 18.74 0.84 6.18
CA ALA A 96 19.13 -0.13 5.16
C ALA A 96 18.77 -1.57 5.56
N ILE A 97 18.82 -1.90 6.86
CA ILE A 97 18.39 -3.20 7.38
C ILE A 97 16.89 -3.35 7.23
N ILE A 98 16.12 -2.31 7.59
CA ILE A 98 14.65 -2.29 7.44
C ILE A 98 14.27 -2.43 5.96
N LEU A 99 14.90 -1.66 5.07
CA LEU A 99 14.64 -1.75 3.63
C LEU A 99 14.92 -3.15 3.09
N LYS A 100 16.03 -3.79 3.51
CA LYS A 100 16.34 -5.17 3.14
C LYS A 100 15.25 -6.13 3.62
N GLN A 101 14.79 -5.99 4.86
CA GLN A 101 13.70 -6.81 5.40
C GLN A 101 12.42 -6.65 4.58
N ILE A 102 12.01 -5.43 4.27
CA ILE A 102 10.82 -5.15 3.44
C ILE A 102 10.96 -5.84 2.08
N VAL A 103 12.11 -5.69 1.40
CA VAL A 103 12.37 -6.33 0.10
C VAL A 103 12.31 -7.85 0.23
N ASP A 104 12.93 -8.44 1.26
CA ASP A 104 12.92 -9.88 1.46
C ASP A 104 11.51 -10.42 1.74
N LEU A 105 10.69 -9.71 2.53
CA LEU A 105 9.30 -10.06 2.78
C LEU A 105 8.47 -9.99 1.49
N VAL A 106 8.60 -8.90 0.73
CA VAL A 106 7.83 -8.71 -0.50
C VAL A 106 8.21 -9.71 -1.58
N GLU A 107 9.49 -9.81 -1.90
CA GLU A 107 9.96 -10.65 -3.01
C GLU A 107 9.79 -12.15 -2.74
N ASN A 108 9.68 -12.55 -1.47
CA ASN A 108 9.44 -13.94 -1.08
C ASN A 108 8.03 -14.18 -0.56
N LYS A 109 7.12 -13.22 -0.67
CA LYS A 109 5.76 -13.39 -0.15
C LYS A 109 5.09 -14.59 -0.81
N ARG A 110 4.53 -15.43 0.07
CA ARG A 110 3.76 -16.62 -0.26
C ARG A 110 2.49 -16.60 0.58
N LEU A 111 1.35 -16.82 -0.07
CA LEU A 111 0.04 -16.88 0.54
C LEU A 111 -0.55 -18.27 0.25
N ASP A 112 -0.79 -19.04 1.32
CA ASP A 112 -1.47 -20.33 1.27
C ASP A 112 -2.99 -20.12 1.23
N MET A 113 -3.53 -19.96 0.03
CA MET A 113 -4.98 -20.01 -0.14
C MET A 113 -5.46 -21.45 0.10
N HIS A 114 -6.75 -21.64 0.38
CA HIS A 114 -7.29 -22.95 0.73
C HIS A 114 -6.93 -24.06 -0.27
N ASP A 115 -7.04 -23.76 -1.57
CA ASP A 115 -6.86 -24.74 -2.65
C ASP A 115 -5.57 -24.55 -3.47
N PHE A 116 -4.88 -23.44 -3.29
CA PHE A 116 -3.71 -23.09 -4.11
C PHE A 116 -2.80 -22.10 -3.39
N VAL A 117 -1.60 -21.93 -3.93
CA VAL A 117 -0.61 -21.00 -3.39
C VAL A 117 -0.42 -19.89 -4.41
N ILE A 118 -0.47 -18.64 -3.94
CA ILE A 118 0.00 -17.50 -4.72
C ILE A 118 1.29 -16.96 -4.14
N THR A 119 2.17 -16.49 -5.00
CA THR A 119 3.42 -15.84 -4.59
C THR A 119 3.53 -14.50 -5.26
N TYR A 120 4.28 -13.59 -4.65
CA TYR A 120 4.60 -12.31 -5.27
C TYR A 120 5.29 -12.50 -6.62
N ARG A 121 6.18 -13.48 -6.77
CA ARG A 121 6.91 -13.72 -8.02
C ARG A 121 6.03 -14.19 -9.17
N THR A 122 5.00 -14.98 -8.89
CA THR A 122 4.16 -15.62 -9.92
C THR A 122 2.80 -14.95 -10.12
N THR A 123 2.45 -13.98 -9.28
CA THR A 123 1.13 -13.33 -9.28
C THR A 123 1.29 -11.83 -9.52
N PRO A 124 1.26 -11.36 -10.79
CA PRO A 124 1.49 -9.96 -11.11
C PRO A 124 0.47 -8.99 -10.51
N SER A 125 -0.73 -9.46 -10.13
CA SER A 125 -1.73 -8.64 -9.46
C SER A 125 -1.50 -8.52 -7.96
N LEU A 126 -0.64 -9.34 -7.34
CA LEU A 126 -0.33 -9.22 -5.91
C LEU A 126 0.58 -8.02 -5.67
N THR A 127 0.15 -7.11 -4.83
CA THR A 127 0.85 -5.87 -4.49
C THR A 127 0.81 -5.61 -2.99
N ALA A 128 1.78 -4.84 -2.50
CA ALA A 128 1.92 -4.52 -1.09
C ALA A 128 1.16 -3.23 -0.74
N ALA A 129 0.73 -3.14 0.51
CA ALA A 129 0.45 -1.88 1.17
C ALA A 129 1.28 -1.75 2.45
N PHE A 130 1.68 -0.53 2.79
CA PHE A 130 2.50 -0.27 3.97
C PHE A 130 1.67 0.36 5.07
N TRP A 131 1.78 -0.20 6.28
CA TRP A 131 1.28 0.39 7.50
C TRP A 131 2.31 1.38 8.03
N LEU A 132 1.95 2.66 8.03
CA LEU A 132 2.82 3.72 8.50
C LEU A 132 2.46 4.12 9.93
N ASP A 133 3.44 4.15 10.83
CA ASP A 133 3.29 4.76 12.15
C ASP A 133 3.39 6.27 12.02
N VAL A 134 2.24 6.92 11.94
CA VAL A 134 2.08 8.36 11.89
C VAL A 134 0.94 8.76 12.82
N ASP A 135 0.85 10.06 13.11
CA ASP A 135 -0.23 10.64 13.92
C ASP A 135 -1.60 10.22 13.38
N ASP A 136 -2.41 9.58 14.22
CA ASP A 136 -3.73 9.02 13.91
C ASP A 136 -4.75 10.09 13.50
N ARG A 137 -4.49 11.35 13.82
CA ARG A 137 -5.30 12.51 13.39
C ARG A 137 -4.96 12.97 11.97
N TRP A 138 -3.90 12.45 11.36
CA TRP A 138 -3.58 12.78 9.99
C TRP A 138 -4.55 12.08 9.05
N GLU A 139 -5.29 12.90 8.30
CA GLU A 139 -6.12 12.42 7.21
C GLU A 139 -5.44 12.68 5.87
N ASN A 140 -5.49 11.69 5.00
CA ASN A 140 -5.07 11.86 3.62
C ASN A 140 -6.03 12.80 2.88
N VAL A 141 -5.48 13.89 2.34
CA VAL A 141 -6.20 14.89 1.55
C VAL A 141 -6.84 14.32 0.29
N GLN A 142 -6.37 13.18 -0.19
CA GLN A 142 -6.97 12.53 -1.34
C GLN A 142 -8.35 11.96 -0.99
N TYR A 143 -8.60 11.51 0.24
CA TYR A 143 -9.89 10.94 0.65
C TYR A 143 -10.98 12.01 0.86
N SER A 144 -10.59 13.21 1.29
CA SER A 144 -11.54 14.31 1.56
C SER A 144 -12.14 14.95 0.30
N MET A 145 -11.51 14.81 -0.87
CA MET A 145 -12.05 15.37 -2.12
C MET A 145 -13.08 14.48 -2.84
N ASP A 146 -13.10 13.17 -2.56
CA ASP A 146 -14.08 12.24 -3.15
C ASP A 146 -15.48 12.39 -2.51
N GLY A 147 -15.59 13.05 -1.35
CA GLY A 147 -16.86 13.34 -0.65
C GLY A 147 -17.55 14.65 -1.06
N MET A 148 -16.93 15.49 -1.90
CA MET A 148 -17.47 16.81 -2.28
C MET A 148 -18.03 16.88 -3.71
N THR A 149 -17.88 15.84 -4.53
CA THR A 149 -18.31 15.88 -5.94
C THR A 149 -19.68 15.26 -6.25
N ASP A 150 -20.37 14.66 -5.28
CA ASP A 150 -21.69 14.03 -5.50
C ASP A 150 -22.88 14.86 -4.98
N SER A 151 -22.72 16.18 -4.84
CA SER A 151 -23.82 17.05 -4.40
C SER A 151 -24.01 18.33 -5.21
N ILE A 152 -23.65 18.38 -6.50
CA ILE A 152 -24.19 19.41 -7.41
C ILE A 152 -24.29 18.86 -8.85
N ALA A 153 -25.47 18.35 -9.22
CA ALA A 153 -26.11 18.53 -10.53
C ALA A 153 -27.51 17.90 -10.49
#